data_AF-A0A3A4PX81-F1
#
_entry.id   AF-A0A3A4PX81-F1
#
_cell.length_a   1.000
_cell.length_b   1.000
_cell.length_c   1.000
_cell.angle_alpha   90.00
_cell.angle_beta   90.00
_cell.angle_gamma   90.00
#
_symmetry.space_group_name_H-M   'P 1'
#
loop_
_entity.id
_entity.type
_entity.pdbx_description
1 polymer ?
#
loop_
_entity_poly.entity_id
_entity_poly.type
_entity_poly.pdbx_seq_one_letter_code
_entity_poly.pdbx_strand_id
1 'polypeptide(L)'
;MTEDPLHDDERLAALAGLFPSGPFSRDVLDELAPQGWDTCSLKAVFHPSIDQVYEEAVRMHRNIESFRGDDSTAEPSPPPTRDEIAADHRDEPVEPLREAGELLARCLWDVVSDNHEVISPDGSELDFGSFRASGAVIAEWCNQHTPKLRLAQETVRYYDYMDFYMGTIWVASRADLTPVYEFIFRRLHQSAFDWRYHFPRLMLVDMRPLIESLKEDKKPEWEDYSPEAALEKEREQEQHDREVAEACERLDAAHEDAVEEARRRPPPDTVRAYRSVYSRLPEGWPP
;
A
#
# COMPACT_ATOMS: atom_id res chain seq x y z
N MET A 1 4.78 17.06 -11.94
CA MET A 1 5.38 16.53 -10.71
C MET A 1 6.76 16.04 -11.11
N THR A 2 7.76 16.90 -10.98
CA THR A 2 9.16 16.57 -11.23
C THR A 2 9.68 15.96 -9.94
N GLU A 3 9.74 14.63 -9.89
CA GLU A 3 10.43 13.91 -8.82
C GLU A 3 11.92 14.29 -8.88
N ASP A 4 12.48 14.72 -7.75
CA ASP A 4 13.87 15.14 -7.64
C ASP A 4 14.77 13.89 -7.66
N PRO A 5 15.62 13.67 -8.69
CA PRO A 5 16.44 12.47 -8.82
C PRO A 5 17.33 12.19 -7.61
N LEU A 6 17.65 13.23 -6.83
CA LEU A 6 18.47 13.13 -5.64
C LEU A 6 17.79 12.35 -4.51
N HIS A 7 16.45 12.36 -4.42
CA HIS A 7 15.71 11.63 -3.38
C HIS A 7 15.62 10.12 -3.68
N ASP A 8 15.57 9.73 -4.95
CA ASP A 8 15.48 8.31 -5.31
C ASP A 8 16.80 7.57 -5.02
N ASP A 9 17.94 8.23 -5.27
CA ASP A 9 19.26 7.67 -4.95
C ASP A 9 19.43 7.42 -3.44
N GLU A 10 18.91 8.32 -2.59
CA GLU A 10 18.95 8.16 -1.13
C GLU A 10 18.08 6.99 -0.65
N ARG A 11 16.85 6.87 -1.18
CA ARG A 11 15.93 5.76 -0.83
C ARG A 11 16.50 4.41 -1.26
N LEU A 12 17.04 4.34 -2.48
CA LEU A 12 17.69 3.14 -2.99
C LEU A 12 18.94 2.79 -2.18
N ALA A 13 19.73 3.80 -1.79
CA ALA A 13 20.88 3.60 -0.91
C ALA A 13 20.46 3.09 0.48
N ALA A 14 19.36 3.59 1.04
CA ALA A 14 18.82 3.09 2.30
C ALA A 14 18.40 1.62 2.18
N LEU A 15 17.68 1.22 1.12
CA LEU A 15 17.31 -0.17 0.87
C LEU A 15 18.54 -1.07 0.67
N ALA A 16 19.54 -0.61 -0.08
CA ALA A 16 20.80 -1.31 -0.24
C ALA A 16 21.59 -1.42 1.07
N GLY A 17 21.49 -0.43 1.97
CA GLY A 17 22.08 -0.48 3.30
C GLY A 17 21.42 -1.53 4.21
N LEU A 18 20.09 -1.64 4.15
CA LEU A 18 19.32 -2.64 4.91
C LEU A 18 19.54 -4.07 4.36
N PHE A 19 19.61 -4.20 3.04
CA PHE A 19 19.71 -5.47 2.30
C PHE A 19 20.88 -5.43 1.31
N PRO A 20 22.13 -5.56 1.79
CA PRO A 20 23.33 -5.36 0.95
C PRO A 20 23.52 -6.40 -0.15
N SER A 21 22.90 -7.57 -0.02
CA SER A 21 22.93 -8.62 -1.05
C SER A 21 21.75 -8.55 -2.02
N GLY A 22 20.85 -7.56 -1.85
CA GLY A 22 19.62 -7.40 -2.61
C GLY A 22 18.43 -8.22 -2.08
N PRO A 23 17.24 -8.04 -2.70
CA PRO A 23 16.01 -8.73 -2.27
C PRO A 23 16.02 -10.23 -2.58
N PHE A 24 16.64 -10.64 -3.68
CA PHE A 24 16.63 -12.03 -4.18
C PHE A 24 17.83 -12.86 -3.69
N SER A 25 18.40 -12.46 -2.57
CA SER A 25 19.60 -13.07 -2.04
C SER A 25 19.29 -14.33 -1.23
N ARG A 26 20.33 -15.16 -1.06
CA ARG A 26 20.22 -16.35 -0.21
C ARG A 26 20.06 -15.99 1.27
N ASP A 27 20.56 -14.83 1.75
CA ASP A 27 20.35 -14.44 3.15
C ASP A 27 18.88 -14.09 3.45
N VAL A 28 18.15 -13.50 2.49
CA VAL A 28 16.70 -13.30 2.63
C VAL A 28 15.99 -14.65 2.70
N LEU A 29 16.30 -15.57 1.79
CA LEU A 29 15.68 -16.90 1.78
C LEU A 29 15.98 -17.71 3.05
N ASP A 30 17.25 -17.77 3.47
CA ASP A 30 17.67 -18.54 4.64
C ASP A 30 17.07 -17.96 5.94
N GLU A 31 16.81 -16.65 5.98
CA GLU A 31 16.13 -16.00 7.10
C GLU A 31 14.62 -16.30 7.13
N LEU A 32 13.93 -16.16 5.98
CA LEU A 32 12.48 -16.35 5.91
C LEU A 32 12.06 -17.82 5.90
N ALA A 33 12.93 -18.71 5.43
CA ALA A 33 12.66 -20.13 5.30
C ALA A 33 13.92 -20.97 5.63
N PRO A 34 14.37 -20.99 6.90
CA PRO A 34 15.60 -21.68 7.30
C PRO A 34 15.56 -23.21 7.06
N GLN A 35 14.36 -23.80 6.99
CA GLN A 35 14.16 -25.23 6.68
C GLN A 35 13.94 -25.49 5.17
N GLY A 36 13.96 -24.44 4.35
CA GLY A 36 13.66 -24.48 2.92
C GLY A 36 12.24 -24.00 2.60
N TRP A 37 12.12 -23.30 1.47
CA TRP A 37 10.89 -22.64 1.02
C TRP A 37 9.71 -23.61 0.83
N ASP A 38 9.98 -24.81 0.32
CA ASP A 38 8.94 -25.82 0.06
C ASP A 38 8.14 -26.22 1.31
N THR A 39 8.78 -26.13 2.48
CA THR A 39 8.21 -26.46 3.79
C THR A 39 7.73 -25.24 4.57
N CYS A 40 8.03 -24.03 4.06
CA CYS A 40 7.67 -22.78 4.72
C CYS A 40 6.19 -22.44 4.47
N SER A 41 5.49 -21.99 5.50
CA SER A 41 4.09 -21.53 5.39
C SER A 41 3.95 -20.31 4.48
N LEU A 42 4.98 -19.48 4.38
CA LEU A 42 5.01 -18.29 3.50
C LEU A 42 4.86 -18.64 2.01
N LYS A 43 5.14 -19.89 1.62
CA LYS A 43 4.89 -20.38 0.25
C LYS A 43 3.44 -20.21 -0.17
N ALA A 44 2.49 -20.30 0.77
CA ALA A 44 1.06 -20.14 0.48
C ALA A 44 0.69 -18.74 -0.06
N VAL A 45 1.57 -17.74 0.10
CA VAL A 45 1.39 -16.41 -0.52
C VAL A 45 1.32 -16.52 -2.05
N PHE A 46 2.24 -17.30 -2.65
CA PHE A 46 2.35 -17.48 -4.10
C PHE A 46 1.66 -18.75 -4.59
N HIS A 47 1.63 -19.78 -3.76
CA HIS A 47 1.03 -21.08 -4.05
C HIS A 47 -0.12 -21.39 -3.08
N PRO A 48 -1.20 -20.57 -3.08
CA PRO A 48 -2.35 -20.80 -2.22
C PRO A 48 -3.09 -22.08 -2.62
N SER A 49 -3.73 -22.73 -1.67
CA SER A 49 -4.63 -23.83 -1.98
C SER A 49 -5.88 -23.32 -2.72
N ILE A 50 -6.54 -24.21 -3.48
CA ILE A 50 -7.83 -23.92 -4.11
C ILE A 50 -8.85 -23.41 -3.08
N ASP A 51 -8.84 -23.97 -1.87
CA ASP A 51 -9.75 -23.56 -0.80
C ASP A 51 -9.45 -22.12 -0.33
N GLN A 52 -8.19 -21.73 -0.21
CA GLN A 52 -7.81 -20.36 0.11
C GLN A 52 -8.25 -19.38 -0.99
N VAL A 53 -7.99 -19.70 -2.25
CA VAL A 53 -8.40 -18.85 -3.39
C VAL A 53 -9.92 -18.71 -3.45
N TYR A 54 -10.65 -19.80 -3.18
CA TYR A 54 -12.11 -19.78 -3.12
C TYR A 54 -12.63 -18.87 -1.99
N GLU A 55 -12.08 -19.00 -0.78
CA GLU A 55 -12.45 -18.16 0.36
C GLU A 55 -12.17 -16.68 0.10
N GLU A 56 -11.03 -16.37 -0.52
CA GLU A 56 -10.66 -15.01 -0.94
C GLU A 56 -11.64 -14.46 -1.97
N ALA A 57 -11.99 -15.24 -3.00
CA ALA A 57 -12.90 -14.83 -4.05
C ALA A 57 -14.32 -14.56 -3.50
N VAL A 58 -14.80 -15.42 -2.59
CA VAL A 58 -16.09 -15.24 -1.92
C VAL A 58 -16.07 -14.00 -1.02
N ARG A 59 -14.99 -13.78 -0.26
CA ARG A 59 -14.84 -12.59 0.58
C ARG A 59 -14.83 -11.31 -0.27
N MET A 60 -14.06 -11.30 -1.36
CA MET A 60 -14.00 -10.16 -2.28
C MET A 60 -15.38 -9.87 -2.90
N HIS A 61 -16.08 -10.92 -3.33
CA HIS A 61 -17.45 -10.80 -3.84
C HIS A 61 -18.39 -10.15 -2.80
N ARG A 62 -18.37 -10.62 -1.55
CA ARG A 62 -19.18 -10.02 -0.48
C ARG A 62 -18.83 -8.56 -0.22
N ASN A 63 -17.55 -8.21 -0.21
CA ASN A 63 -17.10 -6.84 -0.02
C ASN A 63 -17.60 -5.95 -1.17
N ILE A 64 -17.47 -6.38 -2.43
CA ILE A 64 -17.97 -5.63 -3.60
C ILE A 64 -19.49 -5.46 -3.52
N GLU A 65 -20.23 -6.53 -3.22
CA GLU A 65 -21.68 -6.44 -3.08
C GLU A 65 -22.10 -5.52 -1.92
N SER A 66 -21.30 -5.41 -0.85
CA SER A 66 -21.58 -4.48 0.26
C SER A 66 -21.45 -3.00 -0.11
N PHE A 67 -20.73 -2.67 -1.19
CA PHE A 67 -20.63 -1.31 -1.72
C PHE A 67 -21.79 -0.93 -2.65
N ARG A 68 -22.73 -1.84 -2.89
CA ARG A 68 -23.92 -1.51 -3.70
C ARG A 68 -24.84 -0.61 -2.89
N GLY A 69 -25.09 0.58 -3.42
CA GLY A 69 -26.07 1.50 -2.83
C GLY A 69 -27.48 0.93 -2.86
N ASP A 70 -28.32 1.38 -1.93
CA ASP A 70 -29.71 0.94 -1.76
C ASP A 70 -30.57 1.11 -3.04
N ASP A 71 -30.18 2.02 -3.94
CA ASP A 71 -30.85 2.29 -5.22
C ASP A 71 -30.43 1.32 -6.35
N SER A 72 -29.60 0.31 -6.06
CA SER A 72 -29.17 -0.66 -7.07
C SER A 72 -30.32 -1.61 -7.46
N THR A 73 -30.86 -1.43 -8.67
CA THR A 73 -31.96 -2.25 -9.20
C THR A 73 -31.52 -3.56 -9.88
N ALA A 74 -30.21 -3.77 -10.05
CA ALA A 74 -29.69 -5.00 -10.63
C ALA A 74 -29.73 -6.16 -9.62
N GLU A 75 -29.88 -7.40 -10.08
CA GLU A 75 -29.73 -8.55 -9.18
C GLU A 75 -28.25 -8.70 -8.75
N PRO A 76 -27.97 -9.17 -7.51
CA PRO A 76 -26.64 -9.59 -7.10
C PRO A 76 -26.13 -10.70 -8.02
N SER A 77 -24.89 -10.53 -8.48
CA SER A 77 -24.21 -11.62 -9.18
C SER A 77 -24.05 -12.78 -8.18
N PRO A 78 -24.14 -14.04 -8.61
CA PRO A 78 -23.88 -15.15 -7.71
C PRO A 78 -22.41 -15.12 -7.25
N PRO A 79 -22.12 -15.59 -6.02
CA PRO A 79 -20.74 -15.75 -5.58
C PRO A 79 -20.04 -16.78 -6.46
N PRO A 80 -18.72 -16.65 -6.68
CA PRO A 80 -17.94 -17.64 -7.40
C PRO A 80 -18.06 -18.99 -6.70
N THR A 81 -18.03 -20.06 -7.50
CA THR A 81 -18.08 -21.44 -7.00
C THR A 81 -16.69 -22.03 -6.88
N ARG A 82 -16.55 -23.05 -6.02
CA ARG A 82 -15.28 -23.75 -5.84
C ARG A 82 -14.83 -24.46 -7.13
N ASP A 83 -15.78 -24.97 -7.91
CA ASP A 83 -15.49 -25.69 -9.15
C ASP A 83 -14.98 -24.74 -10.24
N GLU A 84 -15.49 -23.51 -10.32
CA GLU A 84 -14.96 -22.46 -11.21
C GLU A 84 -13.51 -22.11 -10.83
N ILE A 85 -13.24 -21.87 -9.54
CA ILE A 85 -11.89 -21.57 -9.06
C ILE A 85 -10.93 -22.75 -9.34
N ALA A 86 -11.38 -23.99 -9.11
CA ALA A 86 -10.58 -25.18 -9.37
C ALA A 86 -10.28 -25.38 -10.86
N ALA A 87 -11.20 -25.00 -11.76
CA ALA A 87 -11.00 -25.09 -13.20
C ALA A 87 -9.97 -24.07 -13.72
N ASP A 88 -9.93 -22.88 -13.11
CA ASP A 88 -9.01 -21.80 -13.49
C ASP A 88 -7.66 -21.87 -12.77
N HIS A 89 -7.56 -22.65 -11.68
CA HIS A 89 -6.34 -22.79 -10.89
C HIS A 89 -5.20 -23.42 -11.70
N ARG A 90 -4.01 -22.83 -11.60
CA ARG A 90 -2.79 -23.33 -12.25
C ARG A 90 -1.67 -23.43 -11.22
N ASP A 91 -1.03 -24.59 -11.18
CA ASP A 91 0.20 -24.76 -10.42
C ASP A 91 1.35 -24.10 -11.17
N GLU A 92 1.93 -23.07 -10.56
CA GLU A 92 3.13 -22.42 -11.07
C GLU A 92 4.40 -23.08 -10.49
N PRO A 93 5.52 -23.06 -11.22
CA PRO A 93 6.78 -23.55 -10.67
C PRO A 93 7.20 -22.71 -9.47
N VAL A 94 7.63 -23.39 -8.40
CA VAL A 94 8.16 -22.72 -7.20
C VAL A 94 9.54 -22.12 -7.52
N GLU A 95 9.70 -20.81 -7.26
CA GLU A 95 10.94 -20.06 -7.47
C GLU A 95 11.41 -19.42 -6.14
N PRO A 96 12.05 -20.17 -5.23
CA PRO A 96 12.27 -19.75 -3.84
C PRO A 96 12.93 -18.38 -3.66
N LEU A 97 13.99 -18.09 -4.42
CA LEU A 97 14.71 -16.82 -4.31
C LEU A 97 13.86 -15.64 -4.81
N ARG A 98 13.12 -15.84 -5.91
CA ARG A 98 12.24 -14.81 -6.47
C ARG A 98 11.09 -14.54 -5.52
N GLU A 99 10.37 -15.60 -5.11
CA GLU A 99 9.21 -15.51 -4.23
C GLU A 99 9.55 -14.91 -2.87
N ALA A 100 10.65 -15.34 -2.23
CA ALA A 100 11.09 -14.76 -0.96
C ALA A 100 11.43 -13.26 -1.09
N GLY A 101 12.12 -12.87 -2.16
CA GLY A 101 12.48 -11.48 -2.41
C GLY A 101 11.28 -10.60 -2.78
N GLU A 102 10.32 -11.12 -3.56
CA GLU A 102 9.07 -10.42 -3.88
C GLU A 102 8.19 -10.25 -2.64
N LEU A 103 8.12 -11.27 -1.77
CA LEU A 103 7.38 -11.17 -0.52
C LEU A 103 8.01 -10.11 0.40
N LEU A 104 9.34 -10.11 0.52
CA LEU A 104 10.07 -9.06 1.25
C LEU A 104 9.71 -7.67 0.70
N ALA A 105 9.73 -7.50 -0.63
CA ALA A 105 9.43 -6.23 -1.28
C ALA A 105 7.97 -5.79 -1.07
N ARG A 106 7.00 -6.71 -1.10
CA ARG A 106 5.59 -6.43 -0.77
C ARG A 106 5.43 -5.98 0.68
N CYS A 107 6.03 -6.71 1.63
CA CYS A 107 5.98 -6.36 3.05
C CYS A 107 6.72 -5.06 3.35
N LEU A 108 7.77 -4.74 2.58
CA LEU A 108 8.50 -3.49 2.70
C LEU A 108 7.59 -2.30 2.35
N TRP A 109 6.76 -2.42 1.30
CA TRP A 109 5.77 -1.40 0.97
C TRP A 109 4.84 -1.11 2.15
N ASP A 110 4.34 -2.15 2.84
CA ASP A 110 3.48 -1.97 4.02
C ASP A 110 4.19 -1.16 5.12
N VAL A 111 5.50 -1.38 5.32
CA VAL A 111 6.29 -0.71 6.36
C VAL A 111 6.63 0.73 6.00
N VAL A 112 6.96 1.02 4.73
CA VAL A 112 7.49 2.34 4.32
C VAL A 112 6.45 3.25 3.66
N SER A 113 5.25 2.75 3.38
CA SER A 113 4.28 3.47 2.53
C SER A 113 2.84 3.46 3.02
N ASP A 114 2.38 2.52 3.86
CA ASP A 114 0.97 2.43 4.30
C ASP A 114 0.58 3.52 5.32
N ASN A 115 0.85 4.78 4.97
CA ASN A 115 0.85 5.98 5.81
C ASN A 115 1.92 5.99 6.91
N HIS A 116 2.85 5.03 6.90
CA HIS A 116 3.84 4.88 7.95
C HIS A 116 5.14 5.59 7.60
N GLU A 117 5.86 6.04 8.63
CA GLU A 117 7.10 6.79 8.47
C GLU A 117 8.27 5.96 9.01
N VAL A 118 9.36 5.90 8.23
CA VAL A 118 10.65 5.37 8.70
C VAL A 118 11.50 6.53 9.16
N ILE A 119 11.93 6.52 10.42
CA ILE A 119 12.70 7.60 11.02
C ILE A 119 14.17 7.20 11.02
N SER A 120 15.01 8.05 10.45
CA SER A 120 16.46 7.85 10.38
C SER A 120 17.13 8.05 11.75
N PRO A 121 18.40 7.63 11.89
CA PRO A 121 19.16 7.82 13.14
C PRO A 121 19.34 9.29 13.57
N ASP A 122 19.32 10.24 12.63
CA ASP A 122 19.36 11.68 12.90
C ASP A 122 17.98 12.28 13.23
N GLY A 123 16.92 11.46 13.21
CA GLY A 123 15.55 11.84 13.55
C GLY A 123 14.78 12.46 12.40
N SER A 124 15.33 12.48 11.19
CA SER A 124 14.61 12.87 9.98
C SER A 124 13.75 11.73 9.44
N GLU A 125 12.75 12.07 8.65
CA GLU A 125 11.92 11.08 7.98
C GLU A 125 12.58 10.63 6.68
N LEU A 126 12.69 9.32 6.48
CA LEU A 126 13.04 8.75 5.20
C LEU A 126 11.76 8.66 4.34
N ASP A 127 11.47 9.76 3.64
CA ASP A 127 10.28 9.89 2.80
C ASP A 127 10.40 9.03 1.54
N PHE A 128 9.56 8.00 1.40
CA PHE A 128 9.44 7.15 0.20
C PHE A 128 8.43 7.68 -0.83
N GLY A 129 7.88 8.87 -0.61
CA GLY A 129 6.89 9.54 -1.45
C GLY A 129 5.49 8.97 -1.30
N SER A 130 4.64 9.23 -2.30
CA SER A 130 3.29 8.67 -2.36
C SER A 130 3.30 7.13 -2.41
N PHE A 131 2.15 6.52 -2.12
CA PHE A 131 1.91 5.07 -2.27
C PHE A 131 2.46 4.46 -3.57
N ARG A 132 2.34 5.20 -4.69
CA ARG A 132 2.84 4.75 -5.99
C ARG A 132 4.34 4.98 -6.15
N ALA A 133 4.85 6.09 -5.61
CA ALA A 133 6.28 6.38 -5.64
C ALA A 133 7.08 5.34 -4.83
N SER A 134 6.59 4.95 -3.65
CA SER A 134 7.22 3.89 -2.86
C SER A 134 7.23 2.56 -3.62
N GLY A 135 6.13 2.21 -4.29
CA GLY A 135 6.07 1.05 -5.18
C GLY A 135 7.09 1.12 -6.32
N ALA A 136 7.28 2.31 -6.92
CA ALA A 136 8.25 2.51 -8.00
C ALA A 136 9.70 2.38 -7.51
N VAL A 137 10.03 2.91 -6.33
CA VAL A 137 11.36 2.78 -5.71
C VAL A 137 11.67 1.31 -5.40
N ILE A 138 10.72 0.58 -4.83
CA ILE A 138 10.88 -0.86 -4.56
C ILE A 138 11.05 -1.64 -5.88
N ALA A 139 10.27 -1.31 -6.91
CA ALA A 139 10.42 -1.92 -8.23
C ALA A 139 11.79 -1.65 -8.85
N GLU A 140 12.30 -0.43 -8.76
CA GLU A 140 13.65 -0.09 -9.22
C GLU A 140 14.71 -0.90 -8.45
N TRP A 141 14.59 -0.97 -7.11
CA TRP A 141 15.49 -1.76 -6.28
C TRP A 141 15.48 -3.25 -6.66
N CYS A 142 14.31 -3.85 -6.90
CA CYS A 142 14.19 -5.22 -7.40
C CYS A 142 14.80 -5.38 -8.81
N ASN A 143 14.54 -4.45 -9.72
CA ASN A 143 15.07 -4.48 -11.09
C ASN A 143 16.60 -4.37 -11.14
N GLN A 144 17.24 -3.68 -10.19
CA GLN A 144 18.71 -3.63 -10.07
C GLN A 144 19.32 -5.01 -9.78
N HIS A 145 18.55 -5.91 -9.17
CA HIS A 145 18.98 -7.24 -8.75
C HIS A 145 18.42 -8.37 -9.63
N THR A 146 17.66 -8.03 -10.66
CA THR A 146 17.07 -9.00 -11.60
C THR A 146 17.84 -8.98 -12.92
N PRO A 147 18.10 -10.14 -13.56
CA PRO A 147 18.73 -10.17 -14.87
C PRO A 147 17.89 -9.37 -15.88
N LYS A 148 18.49 -8.34 -16.49
CA LYS A 148 17.84 -7.54 -17.53
C LYS A 148 17.46 -8.43 -18.72
N LEU A 149 16.15 -8.63 -18.94
CA LEU A 149 15.64 -9.25 -20.15
C LEU A 149 15.93 -8.32 -21.34
N ARG A 150 16.91 -8.70 -22.18
CA ARG A 150 17.17 -8.02 -23.46
C ARG A 150 16.24 -8.60 -24.51
N LEU A 151 15.07 -7.98 -24.68
CA LEU A 151 14.24 -8.17 -25.86
C LEU A 151 14.55 -7.06 -26.87
N ALA A 152 15.13 -7.46 -28.01
CA ALA A 152 15.19 -6.67 -29.25
C ALA A 152 15.51 -5.16 -29.13
N GLN A 153 16.63 -4.80 -28.51
CA GLN A 153 17.15 -3.43 -28.34
C GLN A 153 16.50 -2.58 -27.24
N GLU A 154 15.50 -3.10 -26.53
CA GLU A 154 14.94 -2.47 -25.33
C GLU A 154 15.33 -3.26 -24.08
N THR A 155 15.80 -2.54 -23.05
CA THR A 155 16.03 -3.13 -21.73
C THR A 155 14.69 -3.15 -21.04
N VAL A 156 14.00 -4.28 -21.07
CA VAL A 156 12.69 -4.42 -20.44
C VAL A 156 12.90 -4.58 -18.92
N ARG A 157 12.27 -3.71 -18.14
CA ARG A 157 12.19 -3.84 -16.67
C ARG A 157 11.30 -5.04 -16.36
N TYR A 158 11.69 -5.85 -15.40
CA TYR A 158 10.90 -7.03 -15.01
C TYR A 158 9.73 -6.61 -14.12
N TYR A 159 9.97 -5.68 -13.19
CA TYR A 159 8.97 -5.13 -12.29
C TYR A 159 8.61 -3.70 -12.64
N ASP A 160 7.36 -3.31 -12.36
CA ASP A 160 6.90 -1.94 -12.30
C ASP A 160 6.30 -1.61 -10.93
N TYR A 161 5.83 -0.38 -10.74
CA TYR A 161 5.29 0.05 -9.45
C TYR A 161 4.03 -0.71 -9.04
N MET A 162 3.23 -1.23 -9.99
CA MET A 162 1.99 -1.96 -9.71
C MET A 162 2.25 -3.31 -9.05
N ASP A 163 3.42 -3.91 -9.25
CA ASP A 163 3.80 -5.17 -8.63
C ASP A 163 3.86 -5.06 -7.09
N PHE A 164 4.22 -3.88 -6.58
CA PHE A 164 4.41 -3.60 -5.15
C PHE A 164 3.42 -2.59 -4.58
N TYR A 165 2.70 -1.85 -5.42
CA TYR A 165 1.65 -0.93 -5.00
C TYR A 165 0.57 -1.68 -4.20
N MET A 166 0.22 -1.16 -3.02
CA MET A 166 -0.67 -1.77 -2.05
C MET A 166 -0.12 -3.05 -1.38
N GLY A 167 1.19 -3.30 -1.52
CA GLY A 167 1.95 -4.26 -0.73
C GLY A 167 1.30 -5.64 -0.63
N THR A 168 0.83 -5.97 0.57
CA THR A 168 0.27 -7.30 0.90
C THR A 168 -1.25 -7.37 0.91
N ILE A 169 -1.97 -6.30 0.54
CA ILE A 169 -3.44 -6.21 0.70
C ILE A 169 -4.22 -7.41 0.12
N TRP A 170 -3.72 -8.02 -0.96
CA TRP A 170 -4.35 -9.14 -1.64
C TRP A 170 -3.93 -10.51 -1.13
N VAL A 171 -2.83 -10.58 -0.36
CA VAL A 171 -2.17 -11.84 0.00
C VAL A 171 -1.91 -12.02 1.50
N ALA A 172 -2.13 -10.98 2.31
CA ALA A 172 -1.87 -10.99 3.76
C ALA A 172 -2.65 -12.08 4.51
N SER A 173 -3.80 -12.53 3.99
CA SER A 173 -4.56 -13.62 4.61
C SER A 173 -4.04 -15.03 4.30
N ARG A 174 -3.06 -15.18 3.41
CA ARG A 174 -2.60 -16.50 2.93
C ARG A 174 -1.62 -17.18 3.87
N ALA A 175 -0.86 -16.40 4.63
CA ALA A 175 0.14 -16.88 5.58
C ALA A 175 0.36 -15.83 6.69
N ASP A 176 0.94 -16.25 7.81
CA ASP A 176 1.41 -15.32 8.85
C ASP A 176 2.65 -14.58 8.35
N LEU A 177 2.51 -13.28 8.07
CA LEU A 177 3.58 -12.42 7.56
C LEU A 177 4.46 -11.81 8.67
N THR A 178 4.12 -12.03 9.94
CA THR A 178 4.88 -11.53 11.10
C THR A 178 6.38 -11.78 10.98
N PRO A 179 6.87 -12.98 10.57
CA PRO A 179 8.31 -13.24 10.45
C PRO A 179 9.01 -12.35 9.41
N VAL A 180 8.30 -11.95 8.35
CA VAL A 180 8.84 -11.06 7.30
C VAL A 180 8.97 -9.64 7.84
N TYR A 181 7.94 -9.14 8.54
CA TYR A 181 8.01 -7.84 9.19
C TYR A 181 9.07 -7.79 10.29
N GLU A 182 9.21 -8.85 11.10
CA GLU A 182 10.27 -8.95 12.11
C GLU A 182 11.66 -8.92 11.48
N PHE A 183 11.83 -9.51 10.29
CA PHE A 183 13.07 -9.42 9.55
C PHE A 183 13.37 -7.99 9.09
N ILE A 184 12.39 -7.30 8.49
CA ILE A 184 12.52 -5.89 8.07
C ILE A 184 12.86 -5.01 9.28
N PHE A 185 12.11 -5.12 10.37
CA PHE A 185 12.35 -4.33 11.58
C PHE A 185 13.69 -4.63 12.24
N ARG A 186 14.18 -5.88 12.20
CA ARG A 186 15.54 -6.18 12.68
C ARG A 186 16.60 -5.45 11.86
N ARG A 187 16.45 -5.39 10.53
CA ARG A 187 17.38 -4.62 9.67
C ARG A 187 17.31 -3.13 9.96
N LEU A 188 16.10 -2.57 10.11
CA LEU A 188 15.91 -1.16 10.50
C LEU A 188 16.58 -0.88 11.85
N HIS A 189 16.29 -1.70 12.87
CA HIS A 189 16.83 -1.53 14.22
C HIS A 189 18.36 -1.65 14.26
N GLN A 190 18.95 -2.60 13.52
CA GLN A 190 20.40 -2.76 13.41
C GLN A 190 21.08 -1.54 12.78
N SER A 191 20.38 -0.85 11.88
CA SER A 191 20.81 0.41 11.26
C SER A 191 20.37 1.65 12.03
N ALA A 192 19.87 1.50 13.27
CA ALA A 192 19.39 2.56 14.15
C ALA A 192 18.24 3.41 13.59
N PHE A 193 17.47 2.87 12.65
CA PHE A 193 16.20 3.45 12.23
C PHE A 193 15.11 3.16 13.25
N ASP A 194 14.09 4.01 13.27
CA ASP A 194 12.85 3.82 14.01
C ASP A 194 11.65 3.87 13.06
N TRP A 195 10.45 3.63 13.58
CA TRP A 195 9.24 3.56 12.78
C TRP A 195 8.05 4.17 13.52
N ARG A 196 7.28 4.99 12.82
CA ARG A 196 6.06 5.61 13.31
C ARG A 196 4.87 5.01 12.57
N TYR A 197 3.92 4.52 13.35
CA TYR A 197 2.67 3.99 12.84
C TYR A 197 1.66 5.13 12.71
N HIS A 198 0.95 5.18 11.59
CA HIS A 198 -0.19 6.08 11.42
C HIS A 198 -1.43 5.25 11.12
N PHE A 199 -2.48 5.48 11.90
CA PHE A 199 -3.74 4.83 11.68
C PHE A 199 -4.42 5.43 10.43
N PRO A 200 -5.00 4.60 9.54
CA PRO A 200 -5.62 5.08 8.32
C PRO A 200 -6.69 6.15 8.59
N ARG A 201 -6.55 7.30 7.91
CA ARG A 201 -7.54 8.38 7.93
C ARG A 201 -7.90 8.75 6.50
N LEU A 202 -9.17 8.59 6.17
CA LEU A 202 -9.71 9.07 4.90
C LEU A 202 -9.94 10.58 5.01
N MET A 203 -9.45 11.32 4.02
CA MET A 203 -9.68 12.76 3.92
C MET A 203 -10.34 13.09 2.59
N LEU A 204 -11.25 14.07 2.61
CA LEU A 204 -11.78 14.65 1.40
C LEU A 204 -10.83 15.75 0.91
N VAL A 205 -10.42 15.69 -0.35
CA VAL A 205 -9.61 16.73 -0.98
C VAL A 205 -10.50 17.54 -1.92
N ASP A 206 -10.72 18.81 -1.58
CA ASP A 206 -11.40 19.75 -2.46
C ASP A 206 -10.45 20.23 -3.56
N MET A 207 -10.77 19.86 -4.81
CA MET A 207 -9.97 20.19 -5.98
C MET A 207 -10.38 21.51 -6.64
N ARG A 208 -11.45 22.19 -6.17
CA ARG A 208 -11.90 23.46 -6.75
C ARG A 208 -10.80 24.52 -6.81
N PRO A 209 -9.99 24.77 -5.77
CA PRO A 209 -8.93 25.78 -5.82
C PRO A 209 -7.87 25.48 -6.91
N LEU A 210 -7.57 24.20 -7.12
CA LEU A 210 -6.65 23.78 -8.18
C LEU A 210 -7.29 23.98 -9.56
N ILE A 211 -8.56 23.62 -9.72
CA ILE A 211 -9.29 23.78 -10.98
C ILE A 211 -9.43 25.27 -11.35
N GLU A 212 -9.66 26.14 -10.36
CA GLU A 212 -9.75 27.59 -10.54
C GLU A 212 -8.41 28.20 -10.95
N SER A 213 -7.32 27.83 -10.29
CA SER A 213 -5.97 28.31 -10.66
C SER A 213 -5.52 27.84 -12.06
N LEU A 214 -5.91 26.64 -12.49
CA LEU A 214 -5.66 26.15 -13.86
C LEU A 214 -6.51 26.85 -14.94
N LYS A 215 -7.57 27.56 -14.53
CA LYS A 215 -8.46 28.30 -15.44
C LYS A 215 -8.05 29.77 -15.63
N GLU A 216 -6.93 30.23 -15.03
CA GLU A 216 -6.37 31.59 -15.17
C GLU A 216 -5.81 31.90 -16.58
N ASP A 217 -6.53 31.51 -17.63
CA ASP A 217 -6.41 32.05 -18.97
C ASP A 217 -7.81 32.38 -19.45
N LYS A 218 -8.29 33.62 -19.19
CA LYS A 218 -9.26 34.36 -20.04
C LYS A 218 -9.74 35.68 -19.42
N LYS A 219 -9.58 36.73 -20.24
CA LYS A 219 -10.32 38.01 -20.40
C LYS A 219 -10.84 38.76 -19.15
N PRO A 220 -10.85 40.11 -19.18
CA PRO A 220 -11.34 40.90 -18.06
C PRO A 220 -12.80 40.60 -17.71
N GLU A 221 -13.07 40.28 -16.43
CA GLU A 221 -14.38 39.85 -15.90
C GLU A 221 -15.54 40.86 -16.04
N TRP A 222 -15.27 42.08 -16.50
CA TRP A 222 -16.26 43.17 -16.54
C TRP A 222 -17.10 43.24 -17.81
N GLU A 223 -16.72 42.53 -18.90
CA GLU A 223 -17.47 42.58 -20.16
C GLU A 223 -18.77 41.74 -20.12
N ASP A 224 -18.84 40.70 -19.27
CA ASP A 224 -19.95 39.73 -19.19
C ASP A 224 -20.54 39.58 -17.77
N TYR A 225 -20.34 40.57 -16.88
CA TYR A 225 -20.82 40.49 -15.50
C TYR A 225 -22.35 40.56 -15.40
N SER A 226 -22.95 39.53 -14.79
CA SER A 226 -24.37 39.49 -14.39
C SER A 226 -24.48 39.35 -12.87
N PRO A 227 -25.15 40.28 -12.16
CA PRO A 227 -25.38 40.17 -10.71
C PRO A 227 -26.15 38.92 -10.31
N GLU A 228 -27.10 38.47 -11.14
CA GLU A 228 -27.88 37.25 -10.88
C GLU A 228 -26.99 36.01 -10.94
N ALA A 229 -26.11 35.93 -11.93
CA ALA A 229 -25.16 34.83 -12.07
C ALA A 229 -24.10 34.82 -10.95
N ALA A 230 -23.69 36.00 -10.47
CA ALA A 230 -22.78 36.12 -9.34
C ALA A 230 -23.41 35.61 -8.03
N LEU A 231 -24.68 35.97 -7.77
CA LEU A 231 -25.43 35.49 -6.60
C LEU A 231 -25.74 33.99 -6.67
N GLU A 232 -26.03 33.47 -7.86
CA GLU A 232 -26.24 32.03 -8.06
C GLU A 232 -24.95 31.25 -7.79
N LYS A 233 -23.82 31.71 -8.34
CA LYS A 233 -22.50 31.13 -8.07
C LYS A 233 -22.13 31.17 -6.58
N GLU A 234 -22.43 32.27 -5.88
CA GLU A 234 -22.22 32.38 -4.43
C GLU A 234 -23.06 31.36 -3.66
N ARG A 235 -24.34 31.16 -4.03
CA ARG A 235 -25.20 30.14 -3.41
C ARG A 235 -24.71 28.72 -3.68
N GLU A 236 -24.28 28.42 -4.89
CA GLU A 236 -23.70 27.12 -5.24
C GLU A 236 -22.42 26.84 -4.45
N GLN A 237 -21.57 27.86 -4.29
CA GLN A 237 -20.35 27.78 -3.47
C GLN A 237 -20.71 27.52 -2.00
N GLU A 238 -21.63 28.28 -1.41
CA GLU A 238 -22.08 28.07 -0.04
C GLU A 238 -22.67 26.67 0.16
N GLN A 239 -23.48 26.19 -0.78
CA GLN A 239 -24.06 24.85 -0.69
C GLN A 239 -22.97 23.77 -0.74
N HIS A 240 -22.04 23.88 -1.70
CA HIS A 240 -20.94 22.93 -1.82
C HIS A 240 -20.04 22.94 -0.58
N ASP A 241 -19.74 24.12 -0.02
CA ASP A 241 -18.93 24.25 1.19
C ASP A 241 -19.62 23.55 2.38
N ARG A 242 -20.95 23.64 2.48
CA ARG A 242 -21.73 22.89 3.49
C ARG A 242 -21.66 21.38 3.24
N GLU A 243 -21.84 20.93 2.00
CA GLU A 243 -21.77 19.50 1.65
C GLU A 243 -20.38 18.92 1.94
N VAL A 244 -19.31 19.67 1.64
CA VAL A 244 -17.92 19.31 1.96
C VAL A 244 -17.72 19.24 3.48
N ALA A 245 -18.20 20.24 4.23
CA ALA A 245 -18.10 20.24 5.68
C ALA A 245 -18.82 19.03 6.31
N GLU A 246 -20.05 18.76 5.89
CA GLU A 246 -20.82 17.59 6.34
C GLU A 246 -20.15 16.26 5.95
N ALA A 247 -19.52 16.19 4.78
CA ALA A 247 -18.75 15.01 4.39
C ALA A 247 -17.49 14.82 5.26
N CYS A 248 -16.75 15.89 5.54
CA CYS A 248 -15.58 15.86 6.42
C CYS A 248 -15.96 15.42 7.85
N GLU A 249 -17.03 15.98 8.43
CA GLU A 249 -17.52 15.58 9.75
C GLU A 249 -17.89 14.09 9.81
N ARG A 250 -18.53 13.57 8.76
CA ARG A 250 -18.84 12.13 8.67
C ARG A 250 -17.59 11.26 8.57
N LEU A 251 -16.57 11.69 7.81
CA LEU A 251 -15.31 10.97 7.71
C LEU A 251 -14.55 10.95 9.05
N ASP A 252 -14.57 12.07 9.78
CA ASP A 252 -13.93 12.17 11.10
C ASP A 252 -14.64 11.28 12.12
N ALA A 253 -15.98 11.29 12.16
CA ALA A 253 -16.75 10.39 13.03
C ALA A 253 -16.46 8.90 12.71
N ALA A 254 -16.42 8.55 11.41
CA ALA A 254 -16.08 7.19 10.99
C ALA A 254 -14.64 6.79 11.38
N HIS A 255 -13.71 7.74 11.35
CA HIS A 255 -12.33 7.51 11.80
C HIS A 255 -12.26 7.27 13.31
N GLU A 256 -12.97 8.05 14.12
CA GLU A 256 -13.05 7.84 15.58
C GLU A 256 -13.61 6.46 15.92
N ASP A 257 -14.70 6.04 15.25
CA ASP A 257 -15.29 4.71 15.41
C ASP A 257 -14.28 3.60 15.01
N ALA A 258 -13.53 3.81 13.94
CA ALA A 258 -12.50 2.87 13.48
C ALA A 258 -11.33 2.76 14.48
N VAL A 259 -10.90 3.87 15.09
CA VAL A 259 -9.88 3.90 16.15
C VAL A 259 -10.36 3.10 17.38
N GLU A 260 -11.60 3.34 17.82
CA GLU A 260 -12.18 2.63 18.97
C GLU A 260 -12.31 1.14 18.73
N GLU A 261 -12.69 0.73 17.52
CA GLU A 261 -12.75 -0.68 17.13
C GLU A 261 -11.35 -1.30 17.04
N ALA A 262 -10.36 -0.58 16.50
CA ALA A 262 -8.98 -1.03 16.41
C ALA A 262 -8.36 -1.28 17.79
N ARG A 263 -8.68 -0.43 18.79
CA ARG A 263 -8.24 -0.60 20.19
C ARG A 263 -8.75 -1.88 20.85
N ARG A 264 -9.86 -2.45 20.36
CA ARG A 264 -10.45 -3.69 20.89
C ARG A 264 -9.87 -4.95 20.24
N ARG A 265 -9.21 -4.81 19.10
CA ARG A 265 -8.63 -5.91 18.33
C ARG A 265 -7.16 -6.12 18.70
N PRO A 266 -6.58 -7.30 18.41
CA PRO A 266 -5.14 -7.46 18.47
C PRO A 266 -4.46 -6.44 17.53
N PRO A 267 -3.25 -5.96 17.87
CA PRO A 267 -2.50 -5.07 16.98
C PRO A 267 -2.23 -5.73 15.62
N PRO A 268 -2.13 -4.93 14.53
CA PRO A 268 -1.72 -5.42 13.22
C PRO A 268 -0.39 -6.17 13.28
N ASP A 269 -0.16 -7.06 12.33
CA ASP A 269 1.06 -7.89 12.30
C ASP A 269 2.34 -7.04 12.20
N THR A 270 2.29 -5.90 11.51
CA THR A 270 3.38 -4.90 11.48
C THR A 270 3.70 -4.37 12.88
N VAL A 271 2.69 -3.95 13.64
CA VAL A 271 2.85 -3.45 15.02
C VAL A 271 3.33 -4.56 15.96
N ARG A 272 2.82 -5.80 15.80
CA ARG A 272 3.26 -6.95 16.59
C ARG A 272 4.74 -7.26 16.34
N ALA A 273 5.15 -7.26 15.09
CA ALA A 273 6.53 -7.48 14.68
C ALA A 273 7.46 -6.38 15.20
N TYR A 274 7.06 -5.10 15.05
CA TYR A 274 7.82 -3.98 15.62
C TYR A 274 8.03 -4.17 17.13
N ARG A 275 6.96 -4.50 17.87
CA ARG A 275 7.05 -4.74 19.32
C ARG A 275 7.98 -5.90 19.68
N SER A 276 8.00 -6.96 18.87
CA SER A 276 8.89 -8.10 19.06
C SER A 276 10.36 -7.69 18.96
N VAL A 277 10.70 -6.81 18.01
CA VAL A 277 12.08 -6.38 17.74
C VAL A 277 12.53 -5.24 18.67
N TYR A 278 11.73 -4.18 18.79
CA TYR A 278 12.08 -2.97 19.54
C TYR A 278 11.73 -3.06 21.03
N SER A 279 11.03 -4.14 21.45
CA SER A 279 10.57 -4.34 22.84
C SER A 279 9.65 -3.22 23.36
N ARG A 280 9.02 -2.44 22.47
CA ARG A 280 8.05 -1.37 22.78
C ARG A 280 7.02 -1.24 21.65
N LEU A 281 5.91 -0.55 21.92
CA LEU A 281 4.97 -0.18 20.85
C LEU A 281 5.56 0.98 20.01
N PRO A 282 5.24 1.03 18.72
CA PRO A 282 5.63 2.16 17.88
C PRO A 282 4.89 3.42 18.33
N GLU A 283 5.45 4.58 18.00
CA GLU A 283 4.69 5.83 18.10
C GLU A 283 3.44 5.73 17.21
N GLY A 284 2.30 6.20 17.72
CA GLY A 284 0.99 6.10 17.04
C GLY A 284 0.21 4.80 17.30
N TRP A 285 0.73 3.86 18.11
CA TRP A 285 -0.05 2.71 18.60
C TRP A 285 -0.06 2.59 20.14
N PRO A 286 -1.23 2.40 20.81
CA PRO A 286 -2.57 2.37 20.22
C PRO A 286 -2.92 3.69 19.53
N PRO A 287 -3.75 3.65 18.47
CA PRO A 287 -4.16 4.83 17.74
C PRO A 287 -5.04 5.74 18.61
#